data_AF-A0A1Z4KIN9-F1
#
_entry.id   AF-A0A1Z4KIN9-F1
#
_cell.length_a   1.000
_cell.length_b   1.000
_cell.length_c   1.000
_cell.angle_alpha   90.00
_cell.angle_beta   90.00
_cell.angle_gamma   90.00
#
_symmetry.space_group_name_H-M   'P 1'
#
loop_
_entity.id
_entity.type
_entity.pdbx_description
1 polymer ?
#
loop_
_entity_poly.entity_id
_entity_poly.type
_entity_poly.pdbx_seq_one_letter_code
_entity_poly.pdbx_strand_id
1 'polypeptide(L)'
;MLSSDVIIACGVGAGTASEIALAIKGNKPIILLNNDPQSQAFFHNLSQIYTESLAAILESRERNMNKMMKMNNRCLLPFMMVAIASLSSCSSNPSNTTNTISPKPAPSMAQLRAKTNNIEPKAVSGKTVNVTLYTSDVQCQEFVPQKVTVPATQSVTNAVGKIIKEQDTADFNLSGYRVRVRNGIATVDLRLSPQSKRQFVSLSSCEQFALFGSLRKTLTSNSQWKIKEVRFTEQGEDIVL
;
A
#
# COMPACT_ATOMS: atom_id res chain seq x y z
N MET A 1 20.99 -6.98 2.12
CA MET A 1 21.09 -5.79 3.01
C MET A 1 21.40 -6.14 4.47
N LEU A 2 20.84 -7.22 5.05
CA LEU A 2 21.13 -7.59 6.46
C LEU A 2 22.59 -8.01 6.78
N SER A 3 23.42 -8.28 5.76
CA SER A 3 24.84 -8.59 5.96
C SER A 3 25.73 -7.35 6.13
N SER A 4 25.20 -6.14 5.95
CA SER A 4 25.97 -4.90 6.01
C SER A 4 26.11 -4.39 7.45
N ASP A 5 27.24 -3.76 7.76
CA ASP A 5 27.50 -3.17 9.08
C ASP A 5 26.75 -1.86 9.32
N VAL A 6 26.44 -1.13 8.25
CA VAL A 6 25.71 0.13 8.25
C VAL A 6 24.76 0.18 7.06
N ILE A 7 23.61 0.83 7.23
CA ILE A 7 22.64 1.09 6.16
C ILE A 7 22.62 2.59 5.87
N ILE A 8 22.77 2.96 4.60
CA ILE A 8 22.64 4.34 4.13
C ILE A 8 21.40 4.41 3.23
N ALA A 9 20.47 5.30 3.56
CA ALA A 9 19.23 5.48 2.81
C ALA A 9 19.16 6.89 2.22
N CYS A 10 19.16 6.99 0.90
CA CYS A 10 19.15 8.26 0.15
C CYS A 10 17.75 8.72 -0.29
N GLY A 11 16.69 8.17 0.32
CA GLY A 11 15.31 8.41 -0.05
C GLY A 11 14.37 7.50 0.72
N VAL A 12 13.07 7.66 0.51
CA VAL A 12 12.02 7.04 1.33
C VAL A 12 10.85 6.62 0.46
N GLY A 13 10.97 5.41 -0.07
CA GLY A 13 9.85 4.66 -0.65
C GLY A 13 9.49 3.46 0.23
N ALA A 14 8.37 2.78 -0.07
CA ALA A 14 7.92 1.63 0.71
C ALA A 14 8.97 0.50 0.82
N GLY A 15 9.74 0.25 -0.24
CA GLY A 15 10.85 -0.71 -0.23
C GLY A 15 11.97 -0.28 0.72
N THR A 16 12.41 0.99 0.64
CA THR A 16 13.43 1.54 1.54
C THR A 16 12.97 1.55 2.99
N ALA A 17 11.70 1.87 3.25
CA ALA A 17 11.12 1.84 4.59
C ALA A 17 11.13 0.43 5.20
N SER A 18 10.83 -0.58 4.38
CA SER A 18 10.84 -1.99 4.82
C SER A 18 12.24 -2.45 5.21
N GLU A 19 13.26 -2.07 4.43
CA GLU A 19 14.67 -2.37 4.74
C GLU A 19 15.19 -1.58 5.95
N ILE A 20 14.82 -0.31 6.10
CA ILE A 20 15.15 0.49 7.28
C ILE A 20 14.52 -0.13 8.54
N ALA A 21 13.24 -0.53 8.49
CA ALA A 21 12.58 -1.17 9.63
C ALA A 21 13.25 -2.49 10.03
N LEU A 22 13.68 -3.30 9.05
CA LEU A 22 14.45 -4.52 9.28
C LEU A 22 15.82 -4.22 9.91
N ALA A 23 16.50 -3.17 9.45
CA ALA A 23 17.77 -2.74 10.01
C ALA A 23 17.64 -2.23 11.46
N ILE A 24 16.59 -1.44 11.77
CA ILE A 24 16.26 -0.99 13.13
C ILE A 24 15.99 -2.20 14.03
N LYS A 25 15.19 -3.16 13.57
CA LYS A 25 14.90 -4.40 14.31
C LYS A 25 16.18 -5.22 14.57
N GLY A 26 17.14 -5.18 13.64
CA GLY A 26 18.46 -5.80 13.78
C GLY A 26 19.47 -4.97 14.58
N ASN A 27 19.04 -3.85 15.19
CA ASN A 27 19.89 -2.89 15.90
C ASN A 27 21.10 -2.41 15.06
N LYS A 28 20.89 -2.20 13.77
CA LYS A 28 21.94 -1.73 12.85
C LYS A 28 21.96 -0.19 12.80
N PRO A 29 23.15 0.43 12.72
CA PRO A 29 23.28 1.86 12.46
C PRO A 29 22.70 2.25 11.10
N ILE A 30 21.98 3.38 11.06
CA ILE A 30 21.32 3.89 9.85
C ILE A 30 21.67 5.36 9.65
N ILE A 31 22.13 5.70 8.45
CA ILE A 31 22.34 7.07 8.00
C ILE A 31 21.23 7.41 7.01
N LEU A 32 20.34 8.32 7.41
CA LEU A 32 19.27 8.79 6.55
C LEU A 32 19.73 10.07 5.83
N LEU A 33 20.05 9.95 4.54
CA LEU A 33 20.36 11.06 3.64
C LEU A 33 19.06 11.57 3.00
N ASN A 34 18.12 12.00 3.83
CA ASN A 34 16.83 12.53 3.43
C ASN A 34 16.56 13.85 4.14
N ASN A 35 16.07 14.85 3.40
CA ASN A 35 15.73 16.17 3.94
C ASN A 35 14.24 16.35 4.26
N ASP A 36 13.40 15.33 4.03
CA ASP A 36 11.98 15.38 4.37
C ASP A 36 11.75 15.20 5.89
N PRO A 37 11.20 16.21 6.59
CA PRO A 37 11.00 16.16 8.06
C PRO A 37 10.00 15.10 8.51
N GLN A 38 8.97 14.81 7.72
CA GLN A 38 7.96 13.81 8.08
C GLN A 38 8.57 12.41 8.13
N SER A 39 9.38 12.09 7.14
CA SER A 39 10.10 10.82 7.08
C SER A 39 11.12 10.67 8.20
N GLN A 40 11.88 11.74 8.52
CA GLN A 40 12.79 11.73 9.66
C GLN A 40 12.05 11.43 10.97
N ALA A 41 10.92 12.11 11.21
CA ALA A 41 10.10 11.88 12.40
C ALA A 41 9.55 10.44 12.46
N PHE A 42 9.09 9.91 11.33
CA PHE A 42 8.59 8.54 11.24
C PHE A 42 9.65 7.50 11.63
N PHE A 43 10.86 7.57 11.05
CA PHE A 43 11.92 6.62 11.35
C PHE A 43 12.52 6.81 12.74
N HIS A 44 12.55 8.04 13.26
CA HIS A 44 12.92 8.30 14.65
C HIS A 44 11.94 7.62 15.62
N ASN A 45 10.64 7.82 15.42
CA ASN A 45 9.60 7.19 16.25
C ASN A 45 9.66 5.66 16.18
N LEU A 46 9.87 5.10 14.98
CA LEU A 46 10.08 3.66 14.82
C LEU A 46 11.27 3.18 15.64
N SER A 47 12.42 3.86 15.56
CA SER A 47 13.62 3.47 16.32
C SER A 47 13.36 3.44 17.82
N GLN A 48 12.69 4.47 18.34
CA GLN A 48 12.37 4.59 19.76
C GLN A 48 11.47 3.45 20.25
N ILE A 49 10.44 3.09 19.46
CA ILE A 49 9.53 1.97 19.78
C ILE A 49 10.32 0.65 19.91
N TYR A 50 11.27 0.40 19.02
CA TYR A 50 12.09 -0.82 19.09
C TYR A 50 13.08 -0.79 20.27
N THR A 51 13.67 0.36 20.59
CA THR A 51 14.58 0.50 21.73
C THR A 51 13.86 0.30 23.07
N GLU A 52 12.68 0.88 23.24
CA GLU A 52 11.86 0.70 24.45
C GLU A 52 11.40 -0.76 24.62
N SER A 53 11.02 -1.41 23.51
CA SER A 53 10.67 -2.83 23.50
C SER A 53 11.85 -3.72 23.91
N LEU A 54 13.04 -3.48 23.35
CA LEU A 54 14.23 -4.24 23.70
C LEU A 54 14.66 -4.01 25.16
N ALA A 55 14.60 -2.77 25.65
CA ALA A 55 14.89 -2.45 27.05
C ALA A 55 13.95 -3.19 28.02
N ALA A 56 12.64 -3.16 27.75
CA ALA A 56 11.65 -3.88 28.56
C ALA A 56 11.87 -5.40 28.56
N ILE A 57 12.25 -5.98 27.43
CA ILE A 57 12.58 -7.40 27.32
C ILE A 57 13.84 -7.75 28.13
N LEU A 58 14.89 -6.93 28.05
CA LEU A 58 16.12 -7.13 28.82
C LEU A 58 15.87 -7.01 30.33
N GLU A 59 15.15 -5.98 30.78
CA GLU A 59 14.76 -5.82 32.19
C GLU A 59 13.90 -7.00 32.69
N SER A 60 13.02 -7.53 31.84
CA SER A 60 12.24 -8.72 32.17
C SER A 60 13.13 -9.96 32.33
N ARG A 61 14.13 -10.15 31.45
CA ARG A 61 15.11 -11.24 31.61
C ARG A 61 15.94 -11.08 32.87
N GLU A 62 16.43 -9.89 33.18
CA GLU A 62 17.21 -9.63 34.40
C GLU A 62 16.39 -9.88 35.67
N ARG A 63 15.14 -9.39 35.71
CA ARG A 63 14.22 -9.69 36.82
C ARG A 63 13.96 -11.19 36.97
N ASN A 64 13.78 -11.90 35.87
CA ASN A 64 13.57 -13.36 35.88
C ASN A 64 14.82 -14.11 36.35
N MET A 65 16.03 -13.71 35.92
CA MET A 65 17.28 -14.30 36.41
C MET A 65 17.48 -14.06 37.91
N ASN A 66 17.23 -12.83 38.38
CA ASN A 66 17.33 -12.50 39.80
C ASN A 66 16.31 -13.30 40.64
N LYS A 67 15.12 -13.54 40.11
CA LYS A 67 14.10 -14.38 40.76
C LYS A 67 14.54 -15.85 40.82
N MET A 68 15.13 -16.39 39.75
CA MET A 68 15.68 -17.75 39.73
C MET A 68 16.84 -17.91 40.72
N MET A 69 17.77 -16.96 40.78
CA MET A 69 18.90 -17.01 41.70
C MET A 69 18.47 -16.92 43.18
N LYS A 70 17.45 -16.10 43.47
CA LYS A 70 16.85 -16.00 44.82
C LYS A 70 16.06 -17.25 45.23
N MET A 71 15.49 -17.99 44.27
CA MET A 71 14.80 -19.26 44.52
C MET A 71 15.77 -20.41 44.75
N ASN A 72 16.90 -20.42 44.05
CA ASN A 72 17.97 -21.42 44.24
C ASN A 72 18.67 -21.27 45.60
N ASN A 73 18.87 -20.05 46.09
CA ASN A 73 19.40 -19.79 47.44
C ASN A 73 18.44 -20.14 48.58
N ARG A 74 17.18 -20.49 48.29
CA ARG A 74 16.21 -20.98 49.29
C ARG A 74 16.03 -22.51 49.26
N CYS A 75 16.72 -23.22 48.37
CA CYS A 75 16.56 -24.66 48.18
C CYS A 75 17.91 -25.40 48.06
N LEU A 76 18.85 -25.09 48.96
CA LEU A 76 20.08 -25.86 49.13
C LEU A 76 20.08 -26.56 50.49
N LEU A 77 19.46 -27.74 50.54
CA LEU A 77 19.86 -28.85 51.40
C LEU A 77 19.78 -30.14 50.54
N PRO A 78 20.80 -31.01 50.56
CA PRO A 78 21.00 -31.99 49.50
C PRO A 78 20.24 -33.28 49.79
N PHE A 79 19.58 -33.85 48.78
CA PHE A 79 19.30 -35.28 48.77
C PHE A 79 19.67 -35.91 47.43
N MET A 80 20.26 -37.08 47.58
CA MET A 80 21.10 -37.83 46.67
C MET A 80 20.33 -38.53 45.54
N MET A 81 21.05 -38.73 44.44
CA MET A 81 21.05 -39.90 43.53
C MET A 81 19.86 -40.86 43.60
N VAL A 82 19.04 -40.94 42.55
CA VAL A 82 18.51 -42.22 42.02
C VAL A 82 18.30 -42.14 40.50
N ALA A 83 18.46 -43.31 39.89
CA ALA A 83 18.72 -43.66 38.50
C ALA A 83 17.69 -43.32 37.41
N ILE A 84 18.31 -43.23 36.23
CA ILE A 84 17.87 -43.45 34.85
C ILE A 84 16.69 -44.44 34.72
N ALA A 85 15.64 -44.00 34.01
CA ALA A 85 14.81 -44.87 33.17
C ALA A 85 14.21 -44.04 32.03
N SER A 86 14.73 -44.24 30.83
CA SER A 86 14.32 -43.65 29.56
C SER A 86 13.08 -44.34 29.01
N LEU A 87 11.98 -43.61 28.81
CA LEU A 87 10.87 -44.03 27.92
C LEU A 87 10.18 -42.84 27.25
N SER A 88 9.81 -43.09 25.99
CA SER A 88 8.85 -42.37 25.12
C SER A 88 9.33 -41.12 24.34
N SER A 89 9.90 -41.37 23.16
CA SER A 89 9.81 -40.42 22.04
C SER A 89 8.40 -40.48 21.45
N CYS A 90 7.65 -39.38 21.55
CA CYS A 90 6.46 -39.13 20.75
C CYS A 90 6.88 -38.28 19.53
N SER A 91 6.91 -38.89 18.35
CA SER A 91 7.05 -38.19 17.07
C SER A 91 5.67 -38.14 16.41
N SER A 92 5.05 -36.96 16.37
CA SER A 92 3.83 -36.71 15.61
C SER A 92 4.18 -35.74 14.48
N ASN A 93 4.41 -36.30 13.30
CA ASN A 93 4.58 -35.57 12.06
C ASN A 93 3.25 -35.59 11.31
N PRO A 94 2.65 -34.44 10.92
CA PRO A 94 1.47 -34.45 10.09
C PRO A 94 1.86 -34.70 8.63
N SER A 95 1.43 -35.84 8.09
CA SER A 95 1.45 -36.12 6.66
C SER A 95 0.35 -35.30 5.98
N ASN A 96 0.75 -34.35 5.13
CA ASN A 96 -0.12 -33.71 4.15
C ASN A 96 -0.72 -34.78 3.23
N THR A 97 -2.03 -34.98 3.31
CA THR A 97 -2.78 -35.76 2.31
C THR A 97 -2.99 -34.89 1.07
N THR A 98 -2.30 -35.24 0.00
CA THR A 98 -2.56 -34.75 -1.35
C THR A 98 -3.84 -35.38 -1.87
N ASN A 99 -4.98 -34.71 -1.71
CA ASN A 99 -6.21 -35.08 -2.42
C ASN A 99 -6.20 -34.39 -3.79
N THR A 100 -5.72 -35.12 -4.78
CA THR A 100 -5.96 -34.85 -6.21
C THR A 100 -7.43 -35.15 -6.50
N ILE A 101 -8.26 -34.11 -6.54
CA ILE A 101 -9.56 -34.16 -7.20
C ILE A 101 -9.52 -33.12 -8.31
N SER A 102 -9.44 -33.62 -9.53
CA SER A 102 -9.58 -32.88 -10.77
C SER A 102 -11.07 -32.61 -11.02
N PRO A 103 -11.45 -31.34 -11.29
CA PRO A 103 -12.53 -31.06 -12.20
C PRO A 103 -12.02 -30.24 -13.38
N LYS A 104 -12.06 -30.90 -14.55
CA LYS A 104 -12.40 -30.42 -15.89
C LYS A 104 -12.50 -28.88 -16.08
N PRO A 105 -11.84 -28.30 -17.09
CA PRO A 105 -11.81 -26.85 -17.30
C PRO A 105 -13.22 -26.29 -17.56
N ALA A 106 -13.63 -25.36 -16.70
CA ALA A 106 -14.78 -24.52 -16.94
C ALA A 106 -14.46 -23.53 -18.08
N PRO A 107 -15.35 -23.35 -19.07
CA PRO A 107 -15.12 -22.44 -20.19
C PRO A 107 -15.04 -20.99 -19.71
N SER A 108 -14.09 -20.27 -20.31
CA SER A 108 -13.91 -18.83 -20.23
C SER A 108 -15.25 -18.09 -20.39
N MET A 109 -15.58 -17.22 -19.43
CA MET A 109 -16.71 -16.28 -19.48
C MET A 109 -16.51 -15.17 -20.55
N ALA A 110 -15.55 -15.31 -21.47
CA ALA A 110 -15.36 -14.42 -22.60
C ALA A 110 -16.37 -14.64 -23.76
N GLN A 111 -17.29 -15.62 -23.68
CA GLN A 111 -18.11 -16.00 -24.84
C GLN A 111 -19.63 -16.04 -24.65
N LEU A 112 -20.17 -15.55 -23.53
CA LEU A 112 -21.60 -15.23 -23.39
C LEU A 112 -21.84 -13.72 -23.23
N ARG A 113 -21.49 -12.98 -24.28
CA ARG A 113 -22.12 -11.68 -24.56
C ARG A 113 -22.17 -11.40 -26.06
N ALA A 114 -22.55 -12.42 -26.83
CA ALA A 114 -23.08 -12.21 -28.16
C ALA A 114 -24.62 -12.24 -28.06
N LYS A 115 -25.23 -11.07 -28.35
CA LYS A 115 -26.64 -10.88 -28.67
C LYS A 115 -27.61 -10.68 -27.48
N THR A 116 -27.67 -9.45 -26.95
CA THR A 116 -28.96 -8.81 -26.63
C THR A 116 -28.83 -7.28 -26.72
N ASN A 117 -29.65 -6.71 -27.60
CA ASN A 117 -30.07 -5.32 -27.76
C ASN A 117 -28.98 -4.27 -28.01
N ASN A 118 -28.73 -4.09 -29.31
CA ASN A 118 -28.32 -2.85 -29.94
C ASN A 118 -29.27 -1.71 -29.49
N ILE A 119 -28.93 -1.03 -28.40
CA ILE A 119 -29.20 0.39 -28.30
C ILE A 119 -27.87 1.03 -28.69
N GLU A 120 -27.72 1.21 -29.99
CA GLU A 120 -26.79 2.17 -30.57
C GLU A 120 -26.90 3.46 -29.75
N PRO A 121 -25.82 3.93 -29.08
CA PRO A 121 -25.80 5.30 -28.62
C PRO A 121 -25.87 6.12 -29.89
N LYS A 122 -27.07 6.65 -30.17
CA LYS A 122 -27.35 7.64 -31.19
C LYS A 122 -26.13 8.55 -31.27
N ALA A 123 -25.35 8.42 -32.34
CA ALA A 123 -24.09 9.11 -32.49
C ALA A 123 -24.36 10.60 -32.35
N VAL A 124 -24.10 11.13 -31.16
CA VAL A 124 -24.03 12.56 -30.96
C VAL A 124 -22.82 12.95 -31.78
N SER A 125 -23.06 13.60 -32.92
CA SER A 125 -22.07 14.32 -33.71
C SER A 125 -21.49 15.41 -32.81
N GLY A 126 -20.62 14.98 -31.90
CA GLY A 126 -19.98 15.80 -30.89
C GLY A 126 -18.53 15.94 -31.30
N LYS A 127 -18.04 17.17 -31.35
CA LYS A 127 -16.62 17.44 -31.54
C LYS A 127 -15.84 16.61 -30.53
N THR A 128 -14.83 15.90 -30.99
CA THR A 128 -13.90 15.17 -30.13
C THR A 128 -12.62 15.97 -29.98
N VAL A 129 -11.86 15.67 -28.92
CA VAL A 129 -10.57 16.29 -28.68
C VAL A 129 -9.56 15.25 -28.22
N ASN A 130 -8.32 15.42 -28.65
CA ASN A 130 -7.22 14.60 -28.21
C ASN A 130 -6.73 15.10 -26.84
N VAL A 131 -6.63 14.17 -25.91
CA VAL A 131 -6.19 14.40 -24.53
C VAL A 131 -5.06 13.42 -24.26
N THR A 132 -4.03 13.88 -23.56
CA THR A 132 -2.98 13.00 -23.05
C THR A 132 -3.31 12.61 -21.61
N LEU A 133 -3.59 11.34 -21.36
CA LEU A 133 -3.64 10.77 -20.02
C LEU A 133 -2.24 10.39 -19.57
N TYR A 134 -1.99 10.44 -18.28
CA TYR A 134 -0.73 10.03 -17.68
C TYR A 134 -1.04 8.96 -16.63
N THR A 135 -0.52 7.76 -16.81
CA THR A 135 -0.66 6.64 -15.87
C THR A 135 0.69 6.32 -15.26
N SER A 136 0.70 5.76 -14.06
CA SER A 136 1.95 5.27 -13.45
C SER A 136 2.50 4.10 -14.26
N ASP A 137 3.82 4.02 -14.40
CA ASP A 137 4.46 2.76 -14.77
C ASP A 137 4.28 1.68 -13.68
N VAL A 138 4.68 0.45 -13.99
CA VAL A 138 4.59 -0.71 -13.08
C VAL A 138 5.57 -0.64 -11.89
N GLN A 139 6.51 0.31 -11.90
CA GLN A 139 7.48 0.53 -10.83
C GLN A 139 7.13 1.76 -9.97
N CYS A 140 6.07 2.48 -10.34
CA CYS A 140 5.58 3.69 -9.70
C CYS A 140 6.64 4.81 -9.62
N GLN A 141 7.41 4.97 -10.69
CA GLN A 141 8.52 5.94 -10.78
C GLN A 141 8.23 7.03 -11.81
N GLU A 142 7.73 6.66 -12.98
CA GLU A 142 7.45 7.59 -14.06
C GLU A 142 5.97 7.58 -14.49
N PHE A 143 5.56 8.69 -15.10
CA PHE A 143 4.25 8.77 -15.75
C PHE A 143 4.38 8.44 -17.24
N VAL A 144 3.63 7.44 -17.68
CA VAL A 144 3.54 7.03 -19.07
C VAL A 144 2.42 7.81 -19.77
N PRO A 145 2.71 8.58 -20.83
CA PRO A 145 1.70 9.33 -21.56
C PRO A 145 0.91 8.42 -22.52
N GLN A 146 -0.41 8.51 -22.49
CA GLN A 146 -1.31 7.85 -23.43
C GLN A 146 -2.24 8.88 -24.07
N LYS A 147 -2.18 8.99 -25.41
CA LYS A 147 -3.12 9.84 -26.15
C LYS A 147 -4.45 9.12 -26.32
N VAL A 148 -5.53 9.79 -25.94
CA VAL A 148 -6.90 9.29 -26.08
C VAL A 148 -7.79 10.36 -26.69
N THR A 149 -8.81 9.91 -27.40
CA THR A 149 -9.87 10.78 -27.92
C THR A 149 -11.06 10.75 -26.96
N VAL A 150 -11.51 11.93 -26.54
CA VAL A 150 -12.71 12.07 -25.69
C VAL A 150 -13.67 13.09 -26.31
N PRO A 151 -14.97 13.02 -26.01
CA PRO A 151 -15.91 14.08 -26.35
C PRO A 151 -15.40 15.44 -25.80
N ALA A 152 -15.43 16.48 -26.63
CA ALA A 152 -14.99 17.82 -26.24
C ALA A 152 -15.87 18.40 -25.12
N THR A 153 -17.17 18.10 -25.19
CA THR A 153 -18.10 18.32 -24.08
C THR A 153 -17.71 17.44 -22.90
N GLN A 154 -17.34 18.05 -21.77
CA GLN A 154 -16.90 17.36 -20.55
C GLN A 154 -15.57 16.59 -20.68
N SER A 155 -14.67 17.03 -21.58
CA SER A 155 -13.36 16.40 -21.79
C SER A 155 -12.56 16.18 -20.50
N VAL A 156 -12.58 17.14 -19.56
CA VAL A 156 -11.95 17.03 -18.24
C VAL A 156 -12.53 15.86 -17.43
N THR A 157 -13.86 15.83 -17.26
CA THR A 157 -14.57 14.78 -16.50
C THR A 157 -14.35 13.40 -17.13
N ASN A 158 -14.35 13.31 -18.46
CA ASN A 158 -14.11 12.07 -19.18
C ASN A 158 -12.67 11.55 -19.01
N ALA A 159 -11.68 12.44 -19.00
CA ALA A 159 -10.29 12.09 -18.76
C ALA A 159 -10.08 11.55 -17.33
N VAL A 160 -10.66 12.22 -16.33
CA VAL A 160 -10.64 11.77 -14.93
C VAL A 160 -11.28 10.38 -14.79
N GLY A 161 -12.43 10.15 -15.44
CA GLY A 161 -13.11 8.85 -15.39
C GLY A 161 -12.30 7.70 -15.98
N LYS A 162 -11.53 7.97 -17.04
CA LYS A 162 -10.63 6.96 -17.62
C LYS A 162 -9.54 6.53 -16.64
N ILE A 163 -8.90 7.49 -15.94
CA ILE A 163 -7.87 7.19 -14.94
C ILE A 163 -8.47 6.43 -13.75
N ILE A 164 -9.61 6.89 -13.23
CA ILE A 164 -10.26 6.24 -12.07
C ILE A 164 -10.64 4.79 -12.37
N LYS A 165 -11.11 4.50 -13.59
CA LYS A 165 -11.50 3.14 -13.99
C LYS A 165 -10.34 2.14 -13.93
N GLU A 166 -9.11 2.60 -14.04
CA GLU A 166 -7.92 1.74 -13.95
C GLU A 166 -7.48 1.46 -12.51
N GLN A 167 -7.99 2.21 -11.52
CA GLN A 167 -7.57 2.14 -10.11
C GLN A 167 -8.53 1.35 -9.21
N ASP A 168 -9.60 0.77 -9.77
CA ASP A 168 -10.60 0.03 -9.00
C ASP A 168 -10.06 -1.36 -8.62
N THR A 169 -9.89 -1.63 -7.32
CA THR A 169 -9.36 -2.89 -6.80
C THR A 169 -10.37 -3.59 -5.89
N ALA A 170 -10.11 -4.85 -5.53
CA ALA A 170 -11.04 -5.63 -4.70
C ALA A 170 -11.26 -5.06 -3.27
N ASP A 171 -10.31 -4.26 -2.77
CA ASP A 171 -10.27 -3.73 -1.41
C ASP A 171 -10.43 -2.20 -1.33
N PHE A 172 -10.22 -1.48 -2.43
CA PHE A 172 -10.44 -0.05 -2.56
C PHE A 172 -11.35 0.25 -3.77
N ASN A 173 -12.52 0.82 -3.51
CA ASN A 173 -13.53 1.05 -4.55
C ASN A 173 -14.09 2.46 -4.48
N LEU A 174 -14.32 3.09 -5.63
CA LEU A 174 -14.96 4.40 -5.74
C LEU A 174 -16.40 4.26 -6.25
N SER A 175 -17.35 4.90 -5.57
CA SER A 175 -18.75 4.97 -6.02
C SER A 175 -18.98 6.05 -7.09
N GLY A 176 -18.04 6.98 -7.23
CA GLY A 176 -18.10 8.02 -8.24
C GLY A 176 -17.12 9.16 -7.99
N TYR A 177 -17.23 10.20 -8.80
CA TYR A 177 -16.41 11.40 -8.68
C TYR A 177 -17.14 12.63 -9.25
N ARG A 178 -16.69 13.82 -8.85
CA ARG A 178 -17.12 15.10 -9.43
C ARG A 178 -15.90 15.95 -9.73
N VAL A 179 -15.95 16.67 -10.84
CA VAL A 179 -14.87 17.59 -11.21
C VAL A 179 -15.43 18.99 -11.36
N ARG A 180 -14.79 19.96 -10.71
CA ARG A 180 -15.11 21.39 -10.84
C ARG A 180 -13.84 22.14 -11.18
N VAL A 181 -13.89 22.99 -12.20
CA VAL A 181 -12.77 23.85 -12.58
C VAL A 181 -13.16 25.30 -12.35
N ARG A 182 -12.40 26.01 -11.52
CA ARG A 182 -12.58 27.44 -11.23
C ARG A 182 -11.23 28.12 -11.13
N ASN A 183 -11.04 29.23 -11.85
CA ASN A 183 -9.82 30.05 -11.80
C ASN A 183 -8.52 29.25 -12.00
N GLY A 184 -8.54 28.23 -12.85
CA GLY A 184 -7.38 27.37 -13.11
C GLY A 184 -7.12 26.30 -12.03
N ILE A 185 -7.99 26.15 -11.04
CA ILE A 185 -7.92 25.09 -10.03
C ILE A 185 -8.99 24.05 -10.38
N ALA A 186 -8.57 22.79 -10.54
CA ALA A 186 -9.48 21.66 -10.67
C ALA A 186 -9.65 20.98 -9.31
N THR A 187 -10.86 21.01 -8.77
CA THR A 187 -11.23 20.21 -7.59
C THR A 187 -11.82 18.88 -8.07
N VAL A 188 -11.13 17.79 -7.77
CA VAL A 188 -11.59 16.42 -8.03
C VAL A 188 -12.09 15.85 -6.72
N ASP A 189 -13.41 15.77 -6.60
CA ASP A 189 -14.11 15.26 -5.43
C ASP A 189 -14.42 13.78 -5.64
N LEU A 190 -13.67 12.91 -4.97
CA LEU A 190 -13.77 11.47 -5.05
C LEU A 190 -14.79 10.95 -4.02
N ARG A 191 -15.54 9.90 -4.39
CA ARG A 191 -16.53 9.29 -3.51
C ARG A 191 -16.11 7.85 -3.24
N LEU A 192 -15.63 7.59 -2.03
CA LEU A 192 -15.36 6.22 -1.60
C LEU A 192 -16.66 5.41 -1.63
N SER A 193 -16.57 4.16 -2.07
CA SER A 193 -17.69 3.24 -2.02
C SER A 193 -17.96 2.83 -0.57
N PRO A 194 -19.24 2.72 -0.14
CA PRO A 194 -19.58 2.12 1.15
C PRO A 194 -19.06 0.68 1.32
N GLN A 195 -18.75 0.00 0.21
CA GLN A 195 -18.19 -1.35 0.20
C GLN A 195 -16.66 -1.38 0.18
N SER A 196 -16.01 -0.21 0.10
CA SER A 196 -14.56 -0.12 0.16
C SER A 196 -14.07 -0.56 1.54
N LYS A 197 -13.08 -1.46 1.58
CA LYS A 197 -12.46 -1.91 2.84
C LYS A 197 -11.37 -0.96 3.30
N ARG A 198 -10.86 -0.15 2.38
CA ARG A 198 -9.75 0.79 2.56
C ARG A 198 -10.20 2.23 2.38
N GLN A 199 -9.47 3.14 3.02
CA GLN A 199 -9.62 4.59 2.91
C GLN A 199 -8.50 5.19 2.06
N PHE A 200 -8.67 6.43 1.56
CA PHE A 200 -7.63 7.11 0.78
C PHE A 200 -6.28 7.20 1.49
N VAL A 201 -6.28 7.51 2.79
CA VAL A 201 -5.05 7.60 3.62
C VAL A 201 -4.35 6.26 3.82
N SER A 202 -5.03 5.15 3.53
CA SER A 202 -4.46 3.80 3.63
C SER A 202 -3.83 3.32 2.32
N LEU A 203 -3.94 4.11 1.25
CA LEU A 203 -3.31 3.79 -0.03
C LEU A 203 -1.78 3.81 0.15
N SER A 204 -1.13 2.79 -0.40
CA SER A 204 0.32 2.73 -0.50
C SER A 204 0.85 3.89 -1.34
N SER A 205 2.13 4.21 -1.21
CA SER A 205 2.76 5.27 -2.01
C SER A 205 2.60 5.05 -3.52
N CYS A 206 2.65 3.79 -3.98
CA CYS A 206 2.41 3.46 -5.39
C CYS A 206 0.97 3.75 -5.81
N GLU A 207 -0.01 3.32 -5.01
CA GLU A 207 -1.43 3.58 -5.32
C GLU A 207 -1.74 5.08 -5.28
N GLN A 208 -1.17 5.82 -4.33
CA GLN A 208 -1.32 7.27 -4.28
C GLN A 208 -0.70 7.95 -5.51
N PHE A 209 0.48 7.51 -5.94
CA PHE A 209 1.12 8.01 -7.15
C PHE A 209 0.28 7.69 -8.40
N ALA A 210 -0.23 6.47 -8.51
CA ALA A 210 -1.05 6.00 -9.62
C ALA A 210 -2.44 6.65 -9.69
N LEU A 211 -3.04 7.01 -8.56
CA LEU A 211 -4.33 7.70 -8.54
C LEU A 211 -4.15 9.22 -8.59
N PHE A 212 -3.59 9.80 -7.52
CA PHE A 212 -3.54 11.25 -7.35
C PHE A 212 -2.47 11.90 -8.23
N GLY A 213 -1.30 11.26 -8.34
CA GLY A 213 -0.23 11.72 -9.21
C GLY A 213 -0.66 11.76 -10.67
N SER A 214 -1.25 10.66 -11.16
CA SER A 214 -1.79 10.56 -12.53
C SER A 214 -2.90 11.57 -12.83
N LEU A 215 -3.86 11.74 -11.92
CA LEU A 215 -4.91 12.74 -12.06
C LEU A 215 -4.31 14.15 -12.13
N ARG A 216 -3.41 14.49 -11.21
CA ARG A 216 -2.76 15.80 -11.16
C ARG A 216 -1.97 16.05 -12.44
N LYS A 217 -1.13 15.10 -12.85
CA LYS A 217 -0.28 15.21 -14.05
C LYS A 217 -1.13 15.38 -15.31
N THR A 218 -2.19 14.59 -15.44
CA THR A 218 -3.10 14.67 -16.59
C THR A 218 -3.78 16.03 -16.67
N LEU A 219 -4.35 16.50 -15.57
CA LEU A 219 -5.12 17.74 -15.56
C LEU A 219 -4.26 18.98 -15.81
N THR A 220 -3.02 19.03 -15.29
CA THR A 220 -2.12 20.18 -15.47
C THR A 220 -1.36 20.16 -16.80
N SER A 221 -1.14 18.98 -17.41
CA SER A 221 -0.37 18.88 -18.67
C SER A 221 -1.20 19.17 -19.92
N ASN A 222 -2.53 19.07 -19.84
CA ASN A 222 -3.42 19.38 -20.97
C ASN A 222 -3.75 20.89 -20.99
N SER A 223 -2.89 21.68 -21.64
CA SER A 223 -2.95 23.16 -21.65
C SER A 223 -4.29 23.76 -22.10
N GLN A 224 -5.03 23.05 -22.95
CA GLN A 224 -6.39 23.43 -23.40
C GLN A 224 -7.38 23.66 -22.26
N TRP A 225 -7.18 23.03 -21.09
CA TRP A 225 -8.06 23.19 -19.93
C TRP A 225 -7.67 24.36 -19.01
N LYS A 226 -6.48 24.95 -19.22
CA LYS A 226 -5.93 26.06 -18.42
C LYS A 226 -5.91 25.77 -16.91
N ILE A 227 -5.74 24.51 -16.52
CA ILE A 227 -5.62 24.06 -15.13
C ILE A 227 -4.16 24.16 -14.70
N LYS A 228 -3.90 24.87 -13.61
CA LYS A 228 -2.58 25.06 -13.00
C LYS A 228 -2.41 24.23 -11.73
N GLU A 229 -3.51 23.98 -11.03
CA GLU A 229 -3.51 23.31 -9.74
C GLU A 229 -4.65 22.29 -9.66
N VAL A 230 -4.41 21.21 -8.90
CA VAL A 230 -5.41 20.17 -8.66
C VAL A 230 -5.52 19.91 -7.16
N ARG A 231 -6.75 20.04 -6.66
CA ARG A 231 -7.15 19.72 -5.28
C ARG A 231 -8.00 18.46 -5.26
N PHE A 232 -7.77 17.62 -4.27
CA PHE A 232 -8.52 16.38 -4.07
C PHE A 232 -9.36 16.50 -2.82
N THR A 233 -10.64 16.16 -2.95
CA THR A 233 -11.58 16.17 -1.81
C THR A 233 -12.33 14.86 -1.74
N GLU A 234 -12.77 14.49 -0.54
CA GLU A 234 -13.79 13.48 -0.31
C GLU A 234 -14.99 14.15 0.33
N GLN A 235 -16.11 14.14 -0.38
CA GLN A 235 -17.34 14.78 0.10
C GLN A 235 -17.24 16.28 0.38
N GLY A 236 -16.28 16.96 -0.25
CA GLY A 236 -15.98 18.37 -0.04
C GLY A 236 -14.89 18.65 1.00
N GLU A 237 -14.47 17.64 1.76
CA GLU A 237 -13.35 17.74 2.70
C GLU A 237 -12.03 17.45 2.00
N ASP A 238 -10.96 18.18 2.32
CA ASP A 238 -9.66 17.96 1.70
C ASP A 238 -9.09 16.58 2.05
N ILE A 239 -8.59 15.87 1.04
CA ILE A 239 -7.82 14.64 1.26
C ILE A 239 -6.38 15.03 1.51
N VAL A 240 -5.91 14.80 2.74
CA VAL A 240 -4.50 14.95 3.12
C VAL A 240 -3.80 13.62 2.84
N LEU A 241 -2.82 13.64 1.95
CA LEU A 241 -2.05 12.49 1.48
C LEU A 241 -0.66 12.48 2.09
#